data_AF-A0A933ADG6-F1
#
_entry.id   AF-A0A933ADG6-F1
#
_cell.length_a   1.000
_cell.length_b   1.000
_cell.length_c   1.000
_cell.angle_alpha   90.00
_cell.angle_beta   90.00
_cell.angle_gamma   90.00
#
_symmetry.space_group_name_H-M   'P 1'
#
loop_
_entity.id
_entity.type
_entity.pdbx_description
1 polymer ?
#
loop_
_entity_poly.entity_id
_entity_poly.type
_entity_poly.pdbx_seq_one_letter_code
_entity_poly.pdbx_strand_id
1 'polypeptide(L)' 'MVGTTTLQPGNRTVLEVPMFMGMHQGMGGPHVFAMDIRSNDPVEPVKTVRWRFIVVDGN' A
#
# COMPACT_ATOMS: atom_id res chain seq x y z
N MET A 1 -2.25 9.25 -5.33
CA MET A 1 -2.17 9.54 -6.78
C MET A 1 -0.98 8.74 -7.30
N VAL A 2 -1.13 7.88 -8.32
CA VAL A 2 0.03 7.21 -8.93
C VAL A 2 0.56 8.13 -10.03
N GLY A 3 1.69 8.80 -9.78
CA GLY A 3 2.23 9.82 -10.69
C GLY A 3 2.74 9.28 -12.03
N THR A 4 3.24 8.04 -12.06
CA THR A 4 3.63 7.32 -13.28
C THR A 4 3.49 5.81 -13.02
N THR A 5 3.07 5.04 -14.02
CA THR A 5 2.97 3.56 -13.95
C THR A 5 4.12 2.87 -14.69
N THR A 6 5.04 3.63 -15.28
CA THR A 6 6.15 3.13 -16.09
C THR A 6 7.46 3.71 -15.56
N LEU A 7 8.41 2.82 -15.29
CA LEU A 7 9.77 3.16 -14.88
C LEU A 7 10.73 2.84 -16.03
N GLN A 8 11.63 3.77 -16.33
CA GLN A 8 12.77 3.49 -17.22
C GLN A 8 13.84 2.68 -16.46
N PRO A 9 14.68 1.90 -17.13
CA PRO A 9 15.77 1.16 -16.49
C PRO A 9 16.65 2.08 -15.62
N GLY A 10 16.93 1.66 -14.38
CA GLY A 10 17.73 2.43 -13.42
C GLY A 10 16.98 3.51 -12.64
N ASN A 11 15.76 3.88 -13.05
CA ASN A 11 14.95 4.86 -12.33
C ASN A 11 14.27 4.26 -11.10
N ARG A 12 13.90 5.15 -10.18
CA ARG A 12 13.12 4.84 -8.99
C ARG A 12 11.92 5.78 -8.92
N THR A 13 10.87 5.32 -8.25
CA THR A 13 9.69 6.13 -7.92
C THR A 13 9.24 5.85 -6.50
N VAL A 14 8.37 6.71 -5.98
CA VAL A 14 7.72 6.55 -4.68
C VAL A 14 6.22 6.36 -4.92
N LEU A 15 5.65 5.31 -4.35
CA LEU A 15 4.21 5.10 -4.32
C LEU A 15 3.67 5.63 -3.00
N GLU A 16 3.00 6.79 -3.05
CA GLU A 16 2.31 7.36 -1.91
C GLU A 16 0.88 6.82 -1.82
N VAL A 17 0.63 6.03 -0.77
CA VAL A 17 -0.68 5.47 -0.46
C VAL A 17 -1.24 6.21 0.74
N PRO A 18 -2.10 7.22 0.55
CA PRO A 18 -2.76 7.88 1.66
C PRO A 18 -3.63 6.86 2.38
N MET A 19 -3.31 6.60 3.65
CA MET A 19 -4.14 5.75 4.49
C MET A 19 -5.37 6.53 4.93
N PHE A 20 -6.51 6.28 4.29
CA PHE A 20 -7.79 6.80 4.76
C PHE A 20 -8.29 5.95 5.93
N MET A 21 -7.94 6.37 7.14
CA MET A 21 -8.38 5.74 8.40
C MET A 21 -9.91 5.81 8.60
N GLY A 22 -10.61 6.69 7.89
CA GLY A 22 -12.08 6.78 7.95
C GLY A 22 -12.80 5.50 7.52
N MET A 23 -12.18 4.65 6.69
CA MET A 23 -12.77 3.35 6.31
C MET A 23 -12.78 2.32 7.46
N HIS A 24 -12.01 2.53 8.52
CA HIS A 24 -11.87 1.62 9.68
C HIS A 24 -12.31 2.27 10.98
N GLN A 25 -13.01 3.42 10.92
CA GLN A 25 -13.58 4.06 12.09
C GLN A 25 -14.56 3.10 12.78
N GLY A 26 -14.45 2.94 14.11
CA GLY A 26 -15.27 1.98 14.87
C GLY A 26 -14.77 0.53 14.82
N MET A 27 -13.70 0.22 14.07
CA MET A 27 -13.14 -1.13 13.99
C MET A 27 -11.96 -1.35 14.95
N GLY A 28 -11.89 -0.62 16.07
CA GLY A 28 -10.73 -0.58 16.96
C GLY A 28 -9.99 -1.91 17.16
N GLY A 29 -8.65 -1.87 17.15
CA GLY A 29 -7.81 -3.05 17.32
C GLY A 29 -6.80 -3.28 16.17
N PRO A 30 -6.11 -4.44 16.19
CA PRO A 30 -5.02 -4.71 15.27
C PRO A 30 -5.55 -4.99 13.86
N HIS A 31 -5.02 -4.25 12.89
CA HIS A 31 -5.30 -4.49 11.48
C HIS A 31 -4.02 -4.79 10.72
N VAL A 32 -4.15 -5.67 9.72
CA VAL A 32 -3.09 -5.98 8.77
C VAL A 32 -3.59 -5.61 7.39
N PHE A 33 -2.85 -4.73 6.74
CA PHE A 33 -3.11 -4.29 5.37
C PHE A 33 -2.10 -4.92 4.44
N ALA A 34 -2.54 -5.16 3.22
CA ALA A 34 -1.70 -5.65 2.14
C ALA A 34 -2.00 -4.85 0.86
N MET A 35 -0.96 -4.54 0.11
CA MET A 35 -1.06 -4.01 -1.25
C MET A 35 -0.23 -4.86 -2.19
N ASP A 36 -0.87 -5.32 -3.26
CA ASP A 36 -0.22 -6.00 -4.36
C ASP A 36 0.19 -4.98 -5.42
N ILE A 37 1.48 -4.90 -5.70
CA ILE A 37 2.03 -4.16 -6.84
C ILE A 37 2.20 -5.18 -7.97
N ARG A 38 1.40 -5.05 -9.02
CA ARG A 38 1.52 -5.87 -10.23
C ARG A 38 2.38 -5.16 -11.25
N SER A 39 3.35 -5.87 -11.84
CA SER A 39 4.29 -5.34 -12.81
C SER A 39 4.50 -6.33 -13.97
N ASN A 40 5.29 -5.91 -14.96
CA ASN A 40 5.77 -6.77 -16.04
C ASN A 40 7.14 -7.41 -15.73
N ASP A 41 7.58 -7.42 -14.47
CA ASP A 41 8.80 -8.13 -14.07
C ASP A 41 8.60 -9.64 -14.26
N PRO A 42 9.39 -10.32 -15.12
CA PRO A 42 9.22 -11.74 -15.39
C PRO A 42 9.63 -12.64 -14.22
N VAL A 43 10.38 -12.11 -13.24
CA VAL A 43 10.84 -12.85 -12.05
C VAL A 43 9.86 -12.68 -10.89
N GLU A 44 9.41 -11.45 -10.64
CA GLU A 44 8.44 -11.14 -9.57
C GLU A 44 7.30 -10.26 -10.11
N PRO A 45 6.31 -10.83 -10.83
CA PRO A 45 5.23 -10.05 -11.45
C PRO A 45 4.24 -9.47 -10.43
N VAL A 46 4.25 -9.98 -9.20
CA VAL A 46 3.42 -9.48 -8.10
C VAL A 46 4.28 -9.35 -6.85
N LYS A 47 4.38 -8.13 -6.34
CA LYS A 47 5.02 -7.83 -5.07
C LYS A 47 4.00 -7.39 -4.04
N THR A 48 3.82 -8.18 -2.99
CA THR A 48 2.92 -7.81 -1.89
C THR A 48 3.68 -7.08 -0.79
N VAL A 49 3.26 -5.86 -0.48
CA VAL A 49 3.73 -5.08 0.67
C VAL A 49 2.68 -5.20 1.78
N ARG A 50 3.09 -5.56 3.00
CA ARG A 50 2.20 -5.70 4.16
C ARG A 50 2.61 -4.76 5.28
N TRP A 51 1.64 -4.19 5.96
CA TRP A 51 1.87 -3.34 7.12
C TRP A 51 0.79 -3.59 8.17
N ARG A 52 1.20 -3.47 9.43
CA ARG A 52 0.34 -3.65 10.59
C ARG A 52 0.28 -2.35 11.36
N PHE A 53 -0.92 -1.94 11.74
CA PHE A 53 -1.11 -0.84 12.69
C PHE A 53 -2.32 -1.11 13.57
N ILE A 54 -2.36 -0.40 14.69
CA ILE A 54 -3.51 -0.42 15.60
C ILE A 54 -4.40 0.74 15.18
N VAL A 55 -5.64 0.44 14.80
CA VAL A 55 -6.66 1.46 14.60
C VAL A 55 -7.14 1.85 16.00
N VAL A 56 -6.94 3.11 16.35
CA VAL A 56 -7.47 3.67 17.59
C VAL A 56 -8.93 4.01 17.33
N ASP A 57 -9.83 3.44 18.11
CA ASP A 57 -11.24 3.79 18.02
C ASP A 57 -11.39 5.24 18.47
N GLY A 58 -11.98 6.07 17.61
CA GLY A 58 -12.13 7.50 17.89
C GLY A 58 -13.29 7.72 18.83
N ASN A 59 -13.01 7.88 20.12
CA ASN A 59 -13.89 8.58 21.05
C ASN A 59 -13.62 10.09 20.99
#